data_AF-A0A3M1TN68-F1
#
_entry.id   AF-A0A3M1TN68-F1
#
_cell.length_a   1.000
_cell.length_b   1.000
_cell.length_c   1.000
_cell.angle_alpha   90.00
_cell.angle_beta   90.00
_cell.angle_gamma   90.00
#
_symmetry.space_group_name_H-M   'P 1'
#
loop_
_entity.id
_entity.type
_entity.pdbx_description
1 polymer ?
#
loop_
_entity_poly.entity_id
_entity_poly.type
_entity_poly.pdbx_seq_one_letter_code
_entity_poly.pdbx_strand_id
1 'polypeptide(L)'
;MIRGDLHTMPLPDLLQWADTTRAAGQLEVERNGATVWMYFSDREVVRVSERPEAHGALEMLAPESAHRPWLKLADEVEAVERLLDLFLEADGTFLFDDAATPNGGVCVSVSLRELVYEGMRHLDEWPALDQRYPDERARLIATGQDRNTHLLPAARTVLRAAAQGLTLGEIRLALGLSRPALLRRTQELVSLGLARVEGVERDGDPVEQILAQAEILSREEQYDEAAHVVGALLESDPGDRRVRDALARIESRQRAHLYEHLGPERIPVLTGEPVAVASREEAVLPLVDGQRDVASIVLASPIRELETLRALRDLSKRRVLDFQASHGDTATET
;
A
#
# COMPACT_ATOMS: atom_id res chain seq x y z
N MET A 1 26.10 -6.87 -0.01
CA MET A 1 24.71 -7.26 -0.35
C MET A 1 24.28 -8.54 0.36
N ILE A 2 23.23 -8.48 1.18
CA ILE A 2 22.63 -9.60 1.93
C ILE A 2 21.14 -9.66 1.54
N ARG A 3 20.58 -10.85 1.30
CA ARG A 3 19.15 -11.03 1.02
C ARG A 3 18.59 -12.20 1.82
N GLY A 4 17.32 -12.15 2.18
CA GLY A 4 16.70 -13.23 2.92
C GLY A 4 15.21 -13.05 3.16
N ASP A 5 14.69 -13.89 4.04
CA ASP A 5 13.29 -13.95 4.43
C ASP A 5 13.14 -13.54 5.91
N LEU A 6 12.15 -12.70 6.20
CA LEU A 6 11.87 -12.15 7.53
C LEU A 6 11.38 -13.21 8.51
N HIS A 7 10.90 -14.36 8.03
CA HIS A 7 10.62 -15.53 8.85
C HIS A 7 11.91 -16.14 9.43
N THR A 8 13.00 -16.11 8.66
CA THR A 8 14.30 -16.70 9.06
C THR A 8 15.20 -15.71 9.79
N MET A 9 15.06 -14.42 9.48
CA MET A 9 15.77 -13.33 10.16
C MET A 9 14.80 -12.16 10.35
N PRO A 10 14.08 -12.13 11.48
CA PRO A 10 13.10 -11.09 11.78
C PRO A 10 13.69 -9.68 11.68
N LEU A 11 12.82 -8.70 11.38
CA LEU A 11 13.22 -7.30 11.27
C LEU A 11 13.96 -6.77 12.53
N PRO A 12 13.53 -7.08 13.78
CA PRO A 12 14.28 -6.70 14.98
C PRO A 12 15.73 -7.20 14.96
N ASP A 13 15.95 -8.45 14.53
CA ASP A 13 17.27 -9.07 14.49
C ASP A 13 18.15 -8.45 13.40
N LEU A 14 17.56 -8.10 12.24
CA LEU A 14 18.23 -7.35 11.17
C LEU A 14 18.71 -5.98 11.63
N LEU A 15 17.82 -5.22 12.29
CA LEU A 15 18.14 -3.88 12.78
C LEU A 15 19.15 -3.94 13.93
N GLN A 16 19.06 -4.94 14.80
CA GLN A 16 20.04 -5.17 15.87
C GLN A 16 21.40 -5.58 15.31
N TRP A 17 21.44 -6.42 14.26
CA TRP A 17 22.66 -6.74 13.55
C TRP A 17 23.29 -5.48 12.97
N ALA A 18 22.53 -4.66 12.24
CA ALA A 18 23.01 -3.41 11.66
C ALA A 18 23.54 -2.43 12.72
N ASP A 19 22.86 -2.32 13.86
CA ASP A 19 23.29 -1.52 15.01
C ASP A 19 24.60 -2.02 15.63
N THR A 20 24.75 -3.34 15.75
CA THR A 20 25.92 -3.99 16.36
C THR A 20 27.15 -3.92 15.47
N THR A 21 26.98 -4.15 14.16
CA THR A 21 28.07 -4.09 13.18
C THR A 21 28.37 -2.67 12.69
N ARG A 22 27.55 -1.68 13.08
CA ARG A 22 27.56 -0.32 12.52
C ARG A 22 27.49 -0.35 11.00
N ALA A 23 26.61 -1.19 10.47
CA ALA A 23 26.39 -1.28 9.04
C ALA A 23 25.89 0.07 8.50
N ALA A 24 26.37 0.46 7.34
CA ALA A 24 25.85 1.56 6.55
C ALA A 24 25.38 1.01 5.20
N GLY A 25 24.22 1.45 4.75
CA GLY A 25 23.60 0.92 3.54
C GLY A 25 22.09 1.02 3.54
N GLN A 26 21.49 0.59 2.44
CA GLN A 26 20.05 0.56 2.25
C GLN A 26 19.51 -0.83 2.60
N LEU A 27 18.49 -0.88 3.46
CA LEU A 27 17.65 -2.05 3.66
C LEU A 27 16.31 -1.83 2.98
N GLU A 28 15.98 -2.71 2.05
CA GLU A 28 14.68 -2.81 1.40
C GLU A 28 13.91 -3.97 2.02
N VAL A 29 12.65 -3.71 2.36
CA VAL A 29 11.73 -4.69 2.94
C VAL A 29 10.48 -4.74 2.07
N GLU A 30 10.17 -5.93 1.56
CA GLU A 30 8.99 -6.18 0.74
C GLU A 30 7.97 -7.02 1.52
N ARG A 31 6.74 -6.51 1.65
CA ARG A 31 5.64 -7.15 2.38
C ARG A 31 4.30 -6.82 1.74
N ASN A 32 3.43 -7.81 1.58
CA ASN A 32 2.07 -7.62 1.06
C ASN A 32 1.99 -6.80 -0.25
N GLY A 33 3.04 -6.87 -1.09
CA GLY A 33 3.14 -6.10 -2.34
C GLY A 33 3.58 -4.64 -2.17
N ALA A 34 3.77 -4.18 -0.93
CA ALA A 34 4.37 -2.89 -0.61
C ALA A 34 5.87 -3.04 -0.34
N THR A 35 6.65 -2.08 -0.81
CA THR A 35 8.10 -2.02 -0.58
C THR A 35 8.44 -0.76 0.21
N VAL A 36 9.14 -0.95 1.33
CA VAL A 36 9.71 0.16 2.12
C VAL A 36 11.21 -0.02 2.17
N TRP A 37 11.94 1.00 1.75
CA TRP A 37 13.38 1.04 1.94
C TRP A 37 13.75 2.06 3.01
N MET A 38 14.84 1.81 3.72
CA MET A 38 15.43 2.69 4.69
C MET A 38 16.95 2.65 4.57
N TYR A 39 17.60 3.79 4.75
CA TYR A 39 19.05 3.91 4.72
C TYR A 39 19.58 4.16 6.12
N PHE A 40 20.54 3.34 6.53
CA PHE A 40 21.20 3.47 7.82
C PHE A 40 22.59 4.07 7.67
N SER A 41 22.96 4.95 8.60
CA SER A 41 24.32 5.45 8.78
C SER A 41 24.51 5.78 10.25
N ASP A 42 25.71 5.51 10.78
CA ASP A 42 26.06 5.85 12.17
C ASP A 42 25.03 5.37 13.22
N ARG A 43 24.45 4.18 13.00
CA ARG A 43 23.45 3.54 13.88
C ARG A 43 22.10 4.26 13.92
N GLU A 44 21.82 5.09 12.93
CA GLU A 44 20.55 5.78 12.75
C GLU A 44 19.97 5.47 11.38
N VAL A 45 18.64 5.43 11.31
CA VAL A 45 17.91 5.62 10.05
C VAL A 45 17.98 7.11 9.72
N VAL A 46 18.48 7.43 8.53
CA VAL A 46 18.64 8.81 8.06
C VAL A 46 17.79 9.14 6.82
N ARG A 47 17.34 8.11 6.12
CA ARG A 47 16.40 8.20 5.00
C ARG A 47 15.43 7.03 5.02
N VAL A 48 14.21 7.29 4.58
CA VAL A 48 13.19 6.28 4.33
C VAL A 48 12.58 6.58 2.96
N SER A 49 12.13 5.56 2.24
CA SER A 49 11.36 5.75 1.02
C SER A 49 10.22 6.75 1.23
N GLU A 50 9.85 7.52 0.21
CA GLU A 50 8.63 8.31 0.29
C GLU A 50 7.41 7.38 0.35
N ARG A 51 6.26 7.90 0.77
CA ARG A 51 5.01 7.19 0.55
C ARG A 51 4.69 7.17 -0.94
N PRO A 52 4.24 6.03 -1.50
CA PRO A 52 3.68 6.02 -2.84
C PRO A 52 2.57 7.06 -2.95
N GLU A 53 2.42 7.71 -4.11
CA GLU A 53 1.40 8.75 -4.34
C GLU A 53 -0.02 8.28 -3.99
N ALA A 54 -0.28 6.97 -4.04
CA ALA A 54 -1.52 6.33 -3.62
C ALA A 54 -1.92 6.64 -2.16
N HIS A 55 -0.99 6.95 -1.26
CA HIS A 55 -1.33 7.36 0.12
C HIS A 55 -1.90 8.78 0.20
N GLY A 56 -1.51 9.68 -0.72
CA GLY A 56 -2.21 10.95 -0.91
C GLY A 56 -3.67 10.74 -1.34
N ALA A 57 -3.97 9.61 -1.99
CA ALA A 57 -5.34 9.23 -2.29
C ALA A 57 -6.16 8.96 -1.02
N LEU A 58 -5.59 8.47 0.09
CA LEU A 58 -6.35 8.30 1.34
C LEU A 58 -6.89 9.63 1.88
N GLU A 59 -6.09 10.70 1.81
CA GLU A 59 -6.54 12.06 2.16
C GLU A 59 -7.66 12.53 1.21
N MET A 60 -7.55 12.23 -0.09
CA MET A 60 -8.58 12.52 -1.09
C MET A 60 -9.85 11.69 -0.91
N LEU A 61 -9.73 10.51 -0.30
CA LEU A 61 -10.83 9.58 -0.03
C LEU A 61 -11.49 9.84 1.33
N ALA A 62 -10.86 10.63 2.19
CA ALA A 62 -11.48 11.06 3.44
C ALA A 62 -12.77 11.84 3.14
N PRO A 63 -13.85 11.67 3.92
CA PRO A 63 -15.08 12.42 3.68
C PRO A 63 -14.85 13.93 3.83
N GLU A 64 -15.73 14.74 3.22
CA GLU A 64 -15.62 16.21 3.25
C GLU A 64 -15.57 16.80 4.68
N SER A 65 -16.17 16.12 5.64
CA SER A 65 -16.08 16.42 7.08
C SER A 65 -14.62 16.46 7.57
N ALA A 66 -13.77 15.62 6.99
CA ALA A 66 -12.39 15.38 7.40
C ALA A 66 -11.35 16.12 6.55
N HIS A 67 -11.69 16.62 5.35
CA HIS A 67 -10.77 17.42 4.52
C HIS A 67 -10.39 18.73 5.23
N ARG A 68 -9.16 18.80 5.75
CA ARG A 68 -8.64 19.96 6.48
C ARG A 68 -7.14 20.12 6.18
N PRO A 69 -6.69 21.22 5.54
CA PRO A 69 -5.27 21.40 5.18
C PRO A 69 -4.29 21.38 6.36
N TRP A 70 -4.77 21.65 7.58
CA TRP A 70 -3.97 21.60 8.81
C TRP A 70 -3.90 20.20 9.44
N LEU A 71 -4.70 19.25 8.94
CA LEU A 71 -4.74 17.87 9.36
C LEU A 71 -3.82 17.03 8.46
N LYS A 72 -2.56 17.50 8.32
CA LYS A 72 -1.50 16.79 7.61
C LYS A 72 -0.35 16.55 8.57
N LEU A 73 0.23 15.35 8.54
CA LEU A 73 1.45 15.06 9.28
C LEU A 73 2.65 15.61 8.51
N ALA A 74 3.71 15.95 9.25
CA ALA A 74 4.99 16.18 8.59
C ALA A 74 5.49 14.86 8.02
N ASP A 75 6.06 14.87 6.81
CA ASP A 75 6.51 13.67 6.11
C ASP A 75 7.45 12.81 6.97
N GLU A 76 8.31 13.43 7.79
CA GLU A 76 9.18 12.74 8.76
C GLU A 76 8.38 11.90 9.76
N VAL A 77 7.32 12.46 10.34
CA VAL A 77 6.48 11.77 11.33
C VAL A 77 5.80 10.56 10.69
N GLU A 78 5.31 10.74 9.47
CA GLU A 78 4.68 9.69 8.68
C GLU A 78 5.65 8.57 8.32
N ALA A 79 6.88 8.92 7.92
CA ALA A 79 7.93 7.96 7.65
C ALA A 79 8.28 7.13 8.90
N VAL A 80 8.36 7.77 10.07
CA VAL A 80 8.63 7.07 11.35
C VAL A 80 7.50 6.11 11.72
N GLU A 81 6.23 6.52 11.61
CA GLU A 81 5.10 5.61 11.86
C GLU A 81 5.16 4.40 10.94
N ARG A 82 5.49 4.61 9.66
CA ARG A 82 5.57 3.53 8.69
C ARG A 82 6.74 2.57 8.98
N LEU A 83 7.87 3.06 9.50
CA LEU A 83 8.95 2.20 9.98
C LEU A 83 8.51 1.32 11.16
N LEU A 84 7.73 1.87 12.09
CA LEU A 84 7.22 1.13 13.24
C LEU A 84 6.21 0.07 12.82
N ASP A 85 5.39 0.35 11.80
CA ASP A 85 4.40 -0.60 11.31
C ASP A 85 5.05 -1.83 10.63
N LEU A 86 6.30 -1.73 10.16
CA LEU A 86 7.08 -2.88 9.67
C LEU A 86 7.37 -3.92 10.77
N PHE A 87 7.12 -3.65 12.05
CA PHE A 87 7.26 -4.65 13.10
C PHE A 87 6.03 -5.56 13.24
N LEU A 88 4.87 -5.15 12.71
CA LEU A 88 3.59 -5.79 12.99
C LEU A 88 3.32 -7.03 12.13
N GLU A 89 4.00 -7.18 11.00
CA GLU A 89 3.90 -8.36 10.15
C GLU A 89 5.14 -9.25 10.31
N ALA A 90 4.96 -10.57 10.32
CA ALA A 90 6.05 -11.52 10.51
C ALA A 90 6.69 -11.96 9.19
N ASP A 91 5.93 -11.95 8.09
CA ASP A 91 6.34 -12.49 6.81
C ASP A 91 6.82 -11.39 5.85
N GLY A 92 7.70 -11.74 4.92
CA GLY A 92 8.23 -10.82 3.91
C GLY A 92 9.67 -11.15 3.53
N THR A 93 10.20 -10.43 2.55
CA THR A 93 11.60 -10.56 2.15
C THR A 93 12.37 -9.27 2.39
N PHE A 94 13.69 -9.38 2.45
CA PHE A 94 14.55 -8.23 2.59
C PHE A 94 15.78 -8.31 1.69
N LEU A 95 16.28 -7.13 1.32
CA LEU A 95 17.54 -6.91 0.62
C LEU A 95 18.31 -5.79 1.30
N PHE A 96 19.51 -6.09 1.79
CA PHE A 96 20.45 -5.09 2.29
C PHE A 96 21.58 -4.89 1.27
N ASP A 97 21.80 -3.65 0.87
CA ASP A 97 22.88 -3.23 -0.02
C ASP A 97 23.76 -2.16 0.66
N ASP A 98 25.01 -2.54 0.93
CA ASP A 98 26.06 -1.73 1.55
C ASP A 98 26.73 -0.74 0.57
N ALA A 99 26.51 -0.91 -0.73
CA ALA A 99 26.99 0.00 -1.77
C ALA A 99 25.91 0.99 -2.24
N ALA A 100 24.65 0.76 -1.87
CA ALA A 100 23.54 1.62 -2.27
C ALA A 100 23.71 3.03 -1.69
N THR A 101 23.41 4.03 -2.51
CA THR A 101 23.28 5.42 -2.06
C THR A 101 21.81 5.83 -2.15
N PRO A 102 21.21 6.41 -1.10
CA PRO A 102 19.81 6.77 -1.11
C PRO A 102 19.58 7.86 -2.15
N ASN A 103 18.70 7.60 -3.12
CA ASN A 103 18.25 8.59 -4.09
C ASN A 103 16.81 9.00 -3.75
N GLY A 104 16.63 10.24 -3.28
CA GLY A 104 15.35 10.72 -2.75
C GLY A 104 15.07 10.23 -1.32
N GLY A 105 13.79 10.20 -0.95
CA GLY A 105 13.34 9.74 0.36
C GLY A 105 13.25 10.84 1.41
N VAL A 106 12.48 10.57 2.46
CA VAL A 106 12.23 11.48 3.57
C VAL A 106 13.42 11.45 4.54
N CYS A 107 13.92 12.64 4.91
CA CYS A 107 14.92 12.80 5.96
C CYS A 107 14.29 12.46 7.32
N VAL A 108 14.89 11.54 8.06
CA VAL A 108 14.51 11.21 9.44
C VAL A 108 15.76 11.13 10.31
N SER A 109 15.59 11.18 11.63
CA SER A 109 16.68 10.96 12.60
C SER A 109 16.19 9.97 13.65
N VAL A 110 16.37 8.67 13.40
CA VAL A 110 15.87 7.61 14.29
C VAL A 110 16.98 6.65 14.66
N SER A 111 17.29 6.54 15.94
CA SER A 111 18.22 5.53 16.46
C SER A 111 17.72 4.12 16.15
N LEU A 112 18.58 3.26 15.58
CA LEU A 112 18.24 1.86 15.31
C LEU A 112 17.80 1.12 16.57
N ARG A 113 18.46 1.40 17.70
CA ARG A 113 18.11 0.79 18.99
C ARG A 113 16.73 1.23 19.47
N GLU A 114 16.43 2.52 19.36
CA GLU A 114 15.13 3.06 19.77
C GLU A 114 14.02 2.52 18.87
N LEU A 115 14.27 2.45 17.56
CA LEU A 115 13.35 1.86 16.59
C LEU A 115 13.02 0.40 16.93
N VAL A 116 14.04 -0.42 17.26
CA VAL A 116 13.83 -1.81 17.68
C VAL A 116 13.02 -1.88 18.97
N TYR A 117 13.38 -1.10 19.99
CA TYR A 117 12.68 -1.10 21.27
C TYR A 117 11.21 -0.68 21.12
N GLU A 118 10.96 0.42 20.42
CA GLU A 118 9.62 0.95 20.19
C GLU A 118 8.79 0.02 19.30
N GLY A 119 9.39 -0.52 18.23
CA GLY A 119 8.74 -1.49 17.35
C GLY A 119 8.32 -2.76 18.07
N MET A 120 9.19 -3.33 18.91
CA MET A 120 8.86 -4.51 19.72
C MET A 120 7.76 -4.21 20.75
N ARG A 121 7.82 -3.06 21.42
CA ARG A 121 6.76 -2.63 22.34
C ARG A 121 5.41 -2.56 21.61
N HIS A 122 5.40 -2.02 20.39
CA HIS A 122 4.18 -1.88 19.61
C HIS A 122 3.63 -3.23 19.11
N LEU A 123 4.51 -4.16 18.75
CA LEU A 123 4.10 -5.53 18.42
C LEU A 123 3.37 -6.20 19.60
N ASP A 124 3.87 -6.02 20.81
CA ASP A 124 3.25 -6.57 22.03
C ASP A 124 1.93 -5.87 22.39
N GLU A 125 1.84 -4.55 22.19
CA GLU A 125 0.66 -3.74 22.51
C GLU A 125 -0.49 -3.93 21.50
N TRP A 126 -0.17 -4.26 20.25
CA TRP A 126 -1.12 -4.26 19.14
C TRP A 126 -2.39 -5.10 19.40
N PRO A 127 -2.32 -6.37 19.84
CA PRO A 127 -3.53 -7.17 20.06
C PRO A 127 -4.49 -6.56 21.09
N ALA A 128 -3.96 -5.89 22.12
CA ALA A 128 -4.76 -5.25 23.15
C ALA A 128 -5.42 -3.96 22.64
N LEU A 129 -4.72 -3.19 21.79
CA LEU A 129 -5.26 -2.00 21.14
C LEU A 129 -6.38 -2.36 20.16
N ASP A 130 -6.14 -3.37 19.32
CA ASP A 130 -7.11 -3.87 18.35
C ASP A 130 -8.40 -4.35 19.04
N GLN A 131 -8.26 -5.11 20.13
CA GLN A 131 -9.41 -5.56 20.92
C GLN A 131 -10.15 -4.41 21.62
N ARG A 132 -9.43 -3.37 22.06
CA ARG A 132 -10.02 -2.23 22.78
C ARG A 132 -10.78 -1.27 21.85
N TYR A 133 -10.29 -1.11 20.62
CA TYR A 133 -10.86 -0.20 19.62
C TYR A 133 -11.20 -0.95 18.33
N PRO A 134 -12.17 -1.88 18.38
CA PRO A 134 -12.47 -2.75 17.24
C PRO A 134 -13.22 -2.05 16.11
N ASP A 135 -13.86 -0.91 16.38
CA ASP A 135 -14.74 -0.23 15.43
C ASP A 135 -14.21 1.16 15.08
N GLU A 136 -13.82 1.36 13.82
CA GLU A 136 -13.32 2.65 13.33
C GLU A 136 -14.42 3.71 13.19
N ARG A 137 -15.70 3.32 13.27
CA ARG A 137 -16.83 4.28 13.32
C ARG A 137 -17.00 4.91 14.70
N ALA A 138 -16.21 4.50 15.69
CA ALA A 138 -16.23 5.15 16.99
C ALA A 138 -15.68 6.57 16.90
N ARG A 139 -16.32 7.53 17.59
CA ARG A 139 -15.87 8.93 17.61
C ARG A 139 -14.77 9.13 18.64
N LEU A 140 -13.73 9.85 18.26
CA LEU A 140 -12.71 10.31 19.20
C LEU A 140 -13.08 11.72 19.65
N ILE A 141 -13.34 11.90 20.95
CA ILE A 141 -13.80 13.17 21.52
C ILE A 141 -12.70 13.73 22.42
N ALA A 142 -12.27 14.95 22.14
CA ALA A 142 -11.36 15.67 23.03
C ALA A 142 -12.05 16.03 24.36
N THR A 143 -11.44 15.67 25.48
CA THR A 143 -12.00 15.86 26.84
C THR A 143 -11.27 16.92 27.65
N GLY A 144 -10.05 17.26 27.26
CA GLY A 144 -9.19 18.23 27.95
C GLY A 144 -8.72 19.35 27.03
N GLN A 145 -8.32 20.47 27.64
CA GLN A 145 -7.50 21.46 26.93
C GLN A 145 -6.06 20.93 26.82
N ASP A 146 -5.44 21.04 25.65
CA ASP A 146 -4.03 20.71 25.44
C ASP A 146 -3.16 21.61 26.35
N ARG A 147 -2.75 21.04 27.49
CA ARG A 147 -1.78 21.64 28.41
C ARG A 147 -0.44 20.93 28.36
N ASN A 148 -0.31 19.89 27.52
CA ASN A 148 0.85 19.01 27.49
C ASN A 148 1.84 19.46 26.43
N THR A 149 2.94 20.07 26.88
CA THR A 149 4.03 20.51 26.00
C THR A 149 4.77 19.33 25.35
N HIS A 150 4.59 18.10 25.85
CA HIS A 150 5.36 16.92 25.45
C HIS A 150 4.65 15.95 24.49
N LEU A 151 3.42 16.25 24.04
CA LEU A 151 2.75 15.39 23.08
C LEU A 151 3.55 15.28 21.78
N LEU A 152 3.67 14.05 21.27
CA LEU A 152 4.28 13.82 19.97
C LEU A 152 3.48 14.54 18.86
N PRO A 153 4.12 15.01 17.78
CA PRO A 153 3.45 15.73 16.71
C PRO A 153 2.22 15.00 16.15
N ALA A 154 2.32 13.68 15.91
CA ALA A 154 1.19 12.86 15.47
C ALA A 154 0.02 12.87 16.47
N ALA A 155 0.31 12.70 17.76
CA ALA A 155 -0.71 12.70 18.82
C ALA A 155 -1.42 14.06 18.92
N ARG A 156 -0.70 15.17 18.73
CA ARG A 156 -1.30 16.51 18.66
C ARG A 156 -2.24 16.67 17.49
N THR A 157 -1.86 16.17 16.33
CA THR A 157 -2.70 16.25 15.12
C THR A 157 -3.96 15.39 15.31
N VAL A 158 -3.83 14.18 15.85
CA VAL A 158 -4.99 13.33 16.21
C VAL A 158 -5.89 14.02 17.25
N LEU A 159 -5.32 14.69 18.26
CA LEU A 159 -6.11 15.44 19.25
C LEU A 159 -6.89 16.61 18.63
N ARG A 160 -6.30 17.32 17.66
CA ARG A 160 -7.02 18.37 16.91
C ARG A 160 -8.15 17.79 16.08
N ALA A 161 -7.95 16.62 15.48
CA ALA A 161 -8.98 15.87 14.78
C ALA A 161 -10.12 15.45 15.73
N ALA A 162 -9.77 14.97 16.92
CA ALA A 162 -10.70 14.62 17.99
C ALA A 162 -11.53 15.82 18.49
N ALA A 163 -10.95 17.03 18.49
CA ALA A 163 -11.68 18.25 18.84
C ALA A 163 -12.77 18.60 17.81
N GLN A 164 -12.71 18.05 16.60
CA GLN A 164 -13.78 18.15 15.59
C GLN A 164 -14.80 17.00 15.70
N GLY A 165 -14.59 16.06 16.62
CA GLY A 165 -15.47 14.92 16.84
C GLY A 165 -15.41 13.85 15.76
N LEU A 166 -14.35 13.82 14.93
CA LEU A 166 -14.21 12.83 13.85
C LEU A 166 -14.18 11.39 14.40
N THR A 167 -14.64 10.45 13.56
CA THR A 167 -14.48 9.01 13.79
C THR A 167 -13.02 8.58 13.63
N LEU A 168 -12.65 7.45 14.23
CA LEU A 168 -11.31 6.89 14.05
C LEU A 168 -11.00 6.66 12.56
N GLY A 169 -11.95 6.13 11.78
CA GLY A 169 -11.78 5.90 10.35
C GLY A 169 -11.55 7.20 9.57
N GLU A 170 -12.31 8.25 9.87
CA GLU A 170 -12.09 9.58 9.26
C GLU A 170 -10.70 10.14 9.57
N ILE A 171 -10.27 10.04 10.84
CA ILE A 171 -8.95 10.50 11.26
C ILE A 171 -7.84 9.69 10.56
N ARG A 172 -8.03 8.37 10.45
CA ARG A 172 -7.09 7.46 9.78
C ARG A 172 -6.86 7.89 8.34
N LEU A 173 -7.95 8.05 7.59
CA LEU A 173 -7.90 8.43 6.18
C LEU A 173 -7.31 9.83 5.98
N ALA A 174 -7.79 10.81 6.75
CA ALA A 174 -7.33 12.18 6.61
C ALA A 174 -5.84 12.37 6.94
N LEU A 175 -5.30 11.59 7.89
CA LEU A 175 -3.88 11.61 8.24
C LEU A 175 -3.03 10.61 7.47
N GLY A 176 -3.65 9.78 6.62
CA GLY A 176 -3.00 8.65 5.97
C GLY A 176 -2.35 7.69 6.99
N LEU A 177 -2.84 7.58 8.21
CA LEU A 177 -2.22 6.71 9.21
C LEU A 177 -2.60 5.25 8.92
N SER A 178 -1.72 4.32 9.29
CA SER A 178 -2.14 2.94 9.44
C SER A 178 -3.08 2.83 10.64
N ARG A 179 -3.89 1.76 10.65
CA ARG A 179 -4.76 1.48 11.79
C ARG A 179 -3.99 1.32 13.11
N PRO A 180 -2.88 0.56 13.16
CA PRO A 180 -2.03 0.50 14.36
C PRO A 180 -1.52 1.86 14.83
N ALA A 181 -1.00 2.70 13.92
CA ALA A 181 -0.52 4.03 14.27
C ALA A 181 -1.62 4.90 14.88
N LEU A 182 -2.82 4.92 14.28
CA LEU A 182 -3.94 5.66 14.83
C LEU A 182 -4.33 5.18 16.23
N LEU A 183 -4.46 3.87 16.45
CA LEU A 183 -4.89 3.32 17.73
C LEU A 183 -3.86 3.56 18.84
N ARG A 184 -2.55 3.54 18.52
CA ARG A 184 -1.49 3.94 19.47
C ARG A 184 -1.66 5.38 19.91
N ARG A 185 -1.82 6.32 18.96
CA ARG A 185 -2.02 7.75 19.26
C ARG A 185 -3.32 7.99 20.02
N THR A 186 -4.37 7.22 19.70
CA THR A 186 -5.64 7.26 20.42
C THR A 186 -5.47 6.82 21.87
N GLN A 187 -4.79 5.69 22.10
CA GLN A 187 -4.52 5.18 23.44
C GLN A 187 -3.64 6.13 24.26
N GLU A 188 -2.63 6.74 23.64
CA GLU A 188 -1.79 7.78 24.25
C GLU A 188 -2.67 8.92 24.78
N LEU A 189 -3.54 9.49 23.95
CA LEU A 189 -4.45 10.58 24.33
C LEU A 189 -5.46 10.17 25.41
N VAL A 190 -6.00 8.95 25.32
CA VAL A 190 -6.93 8.40 26.33
C VAL A 190 -6.24 8.21 27.67
N SER A 191 -5.01 7.67 27.68
CA SER A 191 -4.24 7.46 28.91
C SER A 191 -3.89 8.77 29.62
N LEU A 192 -3.72 9.86 28.85
CA LEU A 192 -3.47 11.20 29.36
C LEU A 192 -4.76 11.96 29.72
N GLY A 193 -5.94 11.37 29.52
CA GLY A 193 -7.24 12.00 29.78
C GLY A 193 -7.57 13.16 28.82
N LEU A 194 -6.88 13.23 27.69
CA LEU A 194 -7.05 14.30 26.68
C LEU A 194 -8.13 13.96 25.66
N ALA A 195 -8.41 12.67 25.46
CA ALA A 195 -9.49 12.21 24.62
C ALA A 195 -10.21 11.01 25.23
N ARG A 196 -11.38 10.69 24.70
CA ARG A 196 -12.12 9.45 24.96
C ARG A 196 -12.75 8.95 23.66
N VAL A 197 -12.89 7.63 23.55
CA VAL A 197 -13.59 7.00 22.43
C VAL A 197 -15.04 6.77 22.84
N GLU A 198 -15.99 7.24 22.03
CA GLU A 198 -17.41 7.12 22.31
C GLU A 198 -18.25 6.77 21.08
N GLY A 199 -19.31 6.02 21.35
CA GLY A 199 -20.33 5.69 20.36
C GLY A 199 -19.80 4.83 19.22
N VAL A 200 -20.71 4.49 18.32
CA VAL A 200 -20.41 3.95 17.00
C VAL A 200 -21.34 4.72 16.09
N GLU A 201 -20.77 5.50 15.18
CA GLU A 201 -21.57 6.24 14.22
C GLU A 201 -22.36 5.27 13.34
N ARG A 202 -23.66 5.55 13.18
CA ARG A 202 -24.55 4.71 12.39
C ARG A 202 -24.52 5.06 10.91
N ASP A 203 -24.16 6.30 10.59
CA ASP A 203 -24.00 6.76 9.21
C ASP A 203 -22.56 6.51 8.75
N GLY A 204 -22.38 5.39 8.05
CA GLY A 204 -21.30 5.11 7.12
C GLY A 204 -19.91 4.93 7.71
N ASP A 205 -19.39 3.70 7.63
CA ASP A 205 -17.95 3.48 7.68
C ASP A 205 -17.30 4.16 6.45
N PRO A 206 -16.39 5.13 6.60
CA PRO A 206 -15.71 5.78 5.49
C PRO A 206 -15.06 4.77 4.53
N VAL A 207 -14.50 3.68 5.08
CA VAL A 207 -13.91 2.61 4.26
C VAL A 207 -14.99 1.92 3.44
N GLU A 208 -16.15 1.61 4.01
CA GLU A 208 -17.26 1.01 3.26
C GLU A 208 -17.79 1.94 2.16
N GLN A 209 -17.83 3.25 2.41
CA GLN A 209 -18.23 4.24 1.40
C GLN A 209 -17.23 4.25 0.23
N ILE A 210 -15.93 4.26 0.51
CA ILE A 210 -14.88 4.19 -0.51
C ILE A 210 -14.96 2.88 -1.30
N LEU A 211 -15.16 1.75 -0.63
CA LEU A 211 -15.33 0.45 -1.29
C LEU A 211 -16.57 0.42 -2.18
N ALA A 212 -17.66 1.05 -1.76
CA ALA A 212 -18.86 1.21 -2.59
C ALA A 212 -18.58 2.09 -3.83
N GLN A 213 -17.80 3.17 -3.68
CA GLN A 213 -17.38 4.00 -4.81
C GLN A 213 -16.47 3.25 -5.79
N ALA A 214 -15.50 2.48 -5.30
CA ALA A 214 -14.66 1.65 -6.16
C ALA A 214 -15.45 0.59 -6.93
N GLU A 215 -16.50 0.04 -6.33
CA GLU A 215 -17.42 -0.88 -7.00
C GLU A 215 -18.22 -0.18 -8.11
N ILE A 216 -18.57 1.10 -7.96
CA ILE A 216 -19.17 1.91 -9.03
C ILE A 216 -18.18 2.11 -10.18
N LEU A 217 -16.95 2.56 -9.89
CA LEU A 217 -15.89 2.73 -10.89
C LEU A 217 -15.63 1.42 -11.67
N SER A 218 -15.61 0.29 -10.96
CA SER A 218 -15.44 -1.04 -11.58
C SER A 218 -16.57 -1.43 -12.52
N ARG A 219 -17.81 -0.95 -12.32
CA ARG A 219 -18.94 -1.17 -13.23
C ARG A 219 -18.91 -0.24 -14.43
N GLU A 220 -18.30 0.92 -14.28
CA GLU A 220 -18.04 1.89 -15.35
C GLU A 220 -16.77 1.56 -16.15
N GLU A 221 -16.18 0.37 -15.94
CA GLU A 221 -14.97 -0.12 -16.61
C GLU A 221 -13.71 0.73 -16.32
N GLN A 222 -13.77 1.61 -15.32
CA GLN A 222 -12.65 2.40 -14.79
C GLN A 222 -11.84 1.57 -13.79
N TYR A 223 -11.29 0.46 -14.27
CA TYR A 223 -10.64 -0.53 -13.41
C TYR A 223 -9.34 -0.04 -12.81
N ASP A 224 -8.59 0.80 -13.52
CA ASP A 224 -7.29 1.28 -13.07
C ASP A 224 -7.50 2.30 -11.91
N GLU A 225 -8.51 3.16 -12.02
CA GLU A 225 -8.96 4.07 -10.96
C GLU A 225 -9.55 3.30 -9.76
N ALA A 226 -10.41 2.31 -10.01
CA ALA A 226 -10.98 1.47 -8.96
C ALA A 226 -9.91 0.72 -8.17
N ALA A 227 -8.93 0.12 -8.88
CA ALA A 227 -7.81 -0.57 -8.27
C ALA A 227 -6.88 0.39 -7.51
N HIS A 228 -6.67 1.61 -8.00
CA HIS A 228 -5.87 2.62 -7.31
C HIS A 228 -6.48 2.99 -5.95
N VAL A 229 -7.79 3.26 -5.92
CA VAL A 229 -8.53 3.61 -4.68
C VAL A 229 -8.47 2.49 -3.65
N VAL A 230 -8.73 1.25 -4.07
CA VAL A 230 -8.71 0.10 -3.15
C VAL A 230 -7.28 -0.27 -2.75
N GLY A 231 -6.31 -0.10 -3.64
CA GLY A 231 -4.89 -0.29 -3.37
C GLY A 231 -4.40 0.63 -2.25
N ALA A 232 -4.77 1.91 -2.29
CA ALA A 232 -4.44 2.87 -1.22
C ALA A 232 -4.96 2.41 0.16
N LEU A 233 -6.20 1.90 0.22
CA LEU A 233 -6.75 1.33 1.45
C LEU A 233 -5.99 0.08 1.91
N LEU A 234 -5.61 -0.80 0.98
CA LEU A 234 -4.92 -2.04 1.28
C LEU A 234 -3.51 -1.80 1.81
N GLU A 235 -2.80 -0.80 1.27
CA GLU A 235 -1.50 -0.41 1.81
C GLU A 235 -1.61 0.15 3.24
N SER A 236 -2.69 0.87 3.55
CA SER A 236 -2.92 1.44 4.90
C SER A 236 -3.29 0.41 5.95
N ASP A 237 -4.00 -0.65 5.54
CA ASP A 237 -4.39 -1.78 6.37
C ASP A 237 -4.35 -3.07 5.54
N PRO A 238 -3.17 -3.72 5.43
CA PRO A 238 -3.04 -5.00 4.73
C PRO A 238 -3.87 -6.11 5.36
N GLY A 239 -4.33 -5.91 6.60
CA GLY A 239 -5.16 -6.80 7.40
C GLY A 239 -6.64 -6.82 7.00
N ASP A 240 -7.15 -5.78 6.33
CA ASP A 240 -8.59 -5.66 6.06
C ASP A 240 -9.06 -6.64 4.97
N ARG A 241 -9.79 -7.67 5.42
CA ARG A 241 -10.41 -8.67 4.53
C ARG A 241 -11.36 -8.03 3.52
N ARG A 242 -12.11 -7.01 3.90
CA ARG A 242 -13.11 -6.35 3.04
C ARG A 242 -12.42 -5.68 1.85
N VAL A 243 -11.29 -5.03 2.11
CA VAL A 243 -10.47 -4.34 1.09
C VAL A 243 -9.81 -5.35 0.16
N ARG A 244 -9.22 -6.43 0.69
CA ARG A 244 -8.66 -7.53 -0.14
C ARG A 244 -9.71 -8.17 -1.03
N ASP A 245 -10.87 -8.47 -0.48
CA ASP A 245 -11.97 -9.09 -1.24
C ASP A 245 -12.49 -8.14 -2.33
N ALA A 246 -12.54 -6.84 -2.07
CA ALA A 246 -12.90 -5.83 -3.06
C ALA A 246 -11.87 -5.77 -4.21
N LEU A 247 -10.57 -5.71 -3.89
CA LEU A 247 -9.52 -5.71 -4.91
C LEU A 247 -9.58 -6.96 -5.78
N ALA A 248 -9.73 -8.13 -5.18
CA ALA A 248 -9.84 -9.39 -5.91
C ALA A 248 -11.03 -9.42 -6.87
N ARG A 249 -12.18 -8.85 -6.46
CA ARG A 249 -13.36 -8.71 -7.33
C ARG A 249 -13.10 -7.76 -8.51
N ILE A 250 -12.48 -6.60 -8.26
CA ILE A 250 -12.13 -5.62 -9.30
C ILE A 250 -11.17 -6.22 -10.32
N GLU A 251 -10.09 -6.85 -9.85
CA GLU A 251 -9.13 -7.54 -10.72
C GLU A 251 -9.78 -8.65 -11.54
N SER A 252 -10.72 -9.41 -10.94
CA SER A 252 -11.44 -10.46 -11.67
C SER A 252 -12.31 -9.91 -12.79
N ARG A 253 -12.99 -8.78 -12.57
CA ARG A 253 -13.78 -8.13 -13.63
C ARG A 253 -12.89 -7.55 -14.72
N GLN A 254 -11.78 -6.93 -14.34
CA GLN A 254 -10.82 -6.41 -15.31
C GLN A 254 -10.24 -7.52 -16.18
N ARG A 255 -9.87 -8.68 -15.59
CA ARG A 255 -9.43 -9.84 -16.37
C ARG A 255 -10.49 -10.29 -17.37
N ALA A 256 -11.74 -10.45 -16.92
CA ALA A 256 -12.84 -10.85 -17.80
C ALA A 256 -13.03 -9.86 -18.96
N HIS A 257 -13.07 -8.55 -18.68
CA HIS A 257 -13.17 -7.50 -19.69
C HIS A 257 -11.98 -7.52 -20.67
N LEU A 258 -10.76 -7.73 -20.19
CA LEU A 258 -9.57 -7.84 -21.06
C LEU A 258 -9.65 -9.06 -21.96
N TYR A 259 -10.12 -10.21 -21.46
CA TYR A 259 -10.30 -11.40 -22.30
C TYR A 259 -11.39 -11.21 -23.36
N GLU A 260 -12.48 -10.51 -23.03
CA GLU A 260 -13.53 -10.17 -24.01
C GLU A 260 -12.98 -9.30 -25.16
N HIS A 261 -12.06 -8.37 -24.86
CA HIS A 261 -11.46 -7.49 -25.87
C HIS A 261 -10.33 -8.14 -26.67
N LEU A 262 -9.44 -8.85 -25.99
CA LEU A 262 -8.23 -9.44 -26.59
C LEU A 262 -8.52 -10.77 -27.28
N GLY A 263 -9.53 -11.52 -26.81
CA GLY A 263 -9.86 -12.88 -27.26
C GLY A 263 -8.84 -13.90 -26.79
N PRO A 264 -9.17 -14.86 -25.92
CA PRO A 264 -8.18 -15.81 -25.38
C PRO A 264 -7.53 -16.68 -26.46
N GLU A 265 -8.24 -16.98 -27.54
CA GLU A 265 -7.79 -17.75 -28.71
C GLU A 265 -7.13 -16.92 -29.81
N ARG A 266 -7.12 -15.58 -29.69
CA ARG A 266 -6.50 -14.73 -30.73
C ARG A 266 -4.98 -14.76 -30.60
N ILE A 267 -4.31 -14.65 -31.75
CA ILE A 267 -2.85 -14.72 -31.84
C ILE A 267 -2.32 -13.29 -31.97
N PRO A 268 -1.59 -12.75 -30.98
CA PRO A 268 -0.91 -11.47 -31.13
C PRO A 268 0.26 -11.59 -32.12
N VAL A 269 0.36 -10.63 -33.02
CA VAL A 269 1.42 -10.52 -34.03
C VAL A 269 2.03 -9.13 -33.94
N LEU A 270 3.36 -9.06 -33.97
CA LEU A 270 4.10 -7.80 -34.01
C LEU A 270 3.87 -7.11 -35.35
N THR A 271 3.31 -5.90 -35.32
CA THR A 271 3.02 -5.07 -36.51
C THR A 271 3.84 -3.79 -36.55
N GLY A 272 4.43 -3.38 -35.42
CA GLY A 272 5.27 -2.20 -35.30
C GLY A 272 6.50 -2.44 -34.45
N GLU A 273 7.42 -1.47 -34.44
CA GLU A 273 8.59 -1.50 -33.58
C GLU A 273 8.22 -1.10 -32.14
N PRO A 274 8.58 -1.91 -31.13
CA PRO A 274 8.35 -1.56 -29.73
C PRO A 274 9.33 -0.45 -29.30
N VAL A 275 8.84 0.80 -29.25
CA VAL A 275 9.60 1.96 -28.76
C VAL A 275 9.11 2.33 -27.36
N ALA A 276 10.04 2.61 -26.44
CA ALA A 276 9.75 2.96 -25.04
C ALA A 276 8.86 1.90 -24.35
N VAL A 277 9.44 0.72 -24.18
CA VAL A 277 8.78 -0.45 -23.60
C VAL A 277 8.82 -0.35 -22.07
N ALA A 278 7.69 -0.55 -21.41
CA ALA A 278 7.65 -0.64 -19.95
C ALA A 278 8.18 -2.01 -19.48
N SER A 279 8.69 -2.10 -18.26
CA SER A 279 9.23 -3.36 -17.69
C SER A 279 8.30 -4.57 -17.84
N ARG A 280 6.97 -4.38 -17.62
CA ARG A 280 5.97 -5.44 -17.83
C ARG A 280 5.81 -5.88 -19.29
N GLU A 281 6.03 -4.99 -20.24
CA GLU A 281 5.94 -5.27 -21.67
C GLU A 281 7.21 -5.94 -22.17
N GLU A 282 8.38 -5.59 -21.62
CA GLU A 282 9.66 -6.27 -21.89
C GLU A 282 9.59 -7.74 -21.51
N ALA A 283 8.86 -8.08 -20.43
CA ALA A 283 8.63 -9.46 -20.02
C ALA A 283 7.73 -10.24 -20.98
N VAL A 284 6.79 -9.58 -21.66
CA VAL A 284 5.75 -10.22 -22.50
C VAL A 284 6.15 -10.27 -23.98
N LEU A 285 6.84 -9.25 -24.51
CA LEU A 285 7.24 -9.18 -25.91
C LEU A 285 7.98 -10.43 -26.43
N PRO A 286 8.94 -11.04 -25.68
CA PRO A 286 9.62 -12.26 -26.11
C PRO A 286 8.69 -13.47 -26.27
N LEU A 287 7.48 -13.42 -25.71
CA LEU A 287 6.47 -14.46 -25.80
C LEU A 287 5.57 -14.31 -27.03
N VAL A 288 5.61 -13.16 -27.70
CA VAL A 288 4.84 -12.91 -28.92
C VAL A 288 5.63 -13.40 -30.13
N ASP A 289 5.40 -14.64 -30.53
CA ASP A 289 6.03 -15.29 -31.69
C ASP A 289 5.12 -15.35 -32.93
N GLY A 290 3.90 -14.82 -32.83
CA GLY A 290 2.89 -14.90 -33.88
C GLY A 290 2.29 -16.29 -34.08
N GLN A 291 2.48 -17.21 -33.13
CA GLN A 291 1.87 -18.54 -33.15
C GLN A 291 1.06 -18.84 -31.88
N ARG A 292 1.53 -18.39 -30.72
CA ARG A 292 0.82 -18.58 -29.45
C ARG A 292 -0.41 -17.68 -29.37
N ASP A 293 -1.52 -18.23 -28.88
CA ASP A 293 -2.70 -17.44 -28.52
C ASP A 293 -2.49 -16.68 -27.20
N VAL A 294 -3.40 -15.74 -26.91
CA VAL A 294 -3.35 -14.93 -25.68
C VAL A 294 -3.31 -15.82 -24.43
N ALA A 295 -4.13 -16.87 -24.36
CA ALA A 295 -4.16 -17.78 -23.21
C ALA A 295 -2.80 -18.49 -22.98
N SER A 296 -2.15 -18.94 -24.06
CA SER A 296 -0.84 -19.57 -24.01
C SER A 296 0.26 -18.60 -23.59
N ILE A 297 0.18 -17.34 -24.02
CA ILE A 297 1.12 -16.30 -23.59
C ILE A 297 0.95 -16.01 -22.11
N VAL A 298 -0.29 -15.89 -21.62
CA VAL A 298 -0.59 -15.71 -20.19
C VAL A 298 0.02 -16.86 -19.36
N LEU A 299 -0.14 -18.11 -19.80
CA LEU A 299 0.42 -19.27 -19.10
C LEU A 299 1.96 -19.31 -19.12
N ALA A 300 2.59 -18.81 -20.18
CA ALA A 300 4.04 -18.78 -20.32
C ALA A 300 4.70 -17.53 -19.69
N SER A 301 3.90 -16.56 -19.24
CA SER A 301 4.37 -15.28 -18.74
C SER A 301 5.04 -15.39 -17.37
N PRO A 302 6.18 -14.73 -17.13
CA PRO A 302 6.82 -14.69 -15.82
C PRO A 302 6.13 -13.71 -14.86
N ILE A 303 5.22 -12.88 -15.36
CA ILE A 303 4.44 -11.91 -14.57
C ILE A 303 2.98 -12.37 -14.42
N ARG A 304 2.26 -11.78 -13.46
CA ARG A 304 0.86 -12.15 -13.17
C ARG A 304 -0.03 -12.01 -14.41
N GLU A 305 -1.07 -12.85 -14.49
CA GLU A 305 -2.03 -12.90 -15.60
C GLU A 305 -2.60 -11.52 -15.95
N LEU A 306 -3.08 -10.77 -14.96
CA LEU A 306 -3.66 -9.44 -15.19
C LEU A 306 -2.64 -8.45 -15.78
N GLU A 307 -1.39 -8.47 -15.31
CA GLU A 307 -0.33 -7.61 -15.83
C GLU A 307 0.07 -8.02 -17.25
N THR A 308 0.05 -9.31 -17.56
CA THR A 308 0.27 -9.82 -18.92
C THR A 308 -0.80 -9.31 -19.89
N LEU A 309 -2.07 -9.41 -19.51
CA LEU A 309 -3.19 -8.91 -20.32
C LEU A 309 -3.15 -7.38 -20.50
N ARG A 310 -2.80 -6.63 -19.44
CA ARG A 310 -2.59 -5.18 -19.50
C ARG A 310 -1.45 -4.82 -20.46
N ALA A 311 -0.32 -5.51 -20.41
CA ALA A 311 0.79 -5.31 -21.32
C ALA A 311 0.38 -5.56 -22.79
N LEU A 312 -0.33 -6.66 -23.07
CA LEU A 312 -0.84 -6.96 -24.41
C LEU A 312 -1.82 -5.88 -24.92
N ARG A 313 -2.74 -5.42 -24.06
CA ARG A 313 -3.66 -4.30 -24.36
C ARG A 313 -2.90 -3.02 -24.68
N ASP A 314 -1.92 -2.64 -23.87
CA ASP A 314 -1.19 -1.38 -24.01
C ASP A 314 -0.33 -1.37 -25.28
N LEU A 315 0.31 -2.49 -25.59
CA LEU A 315 1.03 -2.70 -26.86
C LEU A 315 0.09 -2.63 -28.07
N SER A 316 -1.11 -3.20 -27.98
CA SER A 316 -2.11 -3.11 -29.06
C SER A 316 -2.66 -1.69 -29.24
N LYS A 317 -2.97 -0.97 -28.15
CA LYS A 317 -3.37 0.44 -28.20
C LYS A 317 -2.32 1.31 -28.89
N ARG A 318 -1.03 0.99 -28.70
CA ARG A 318 0.11 1.66 -29.38
C ARG A 318 0.41 1.13 -30.78
N ARG A 319 -0.40 0.19 -31.30
CA ARG A 319 -0.21 -0.44 -32.62
C ARG A 319 1.14 -1.15 -32.79
N VAL A 320 1.70 -1.65 -31.69
CA VAL A 320 2.86 -2.55 -31.71
C VAL A 320 2.40 -3.98 -31.99
N LEU A 321 1.20 -4.33 -31.48
CA LEU A 321 0.55 -5.63 -31.69
C LEU A 321 -0.79 -5.49 -32.41
N ASP A 322 -1.08 -6.48 -33.25
CA ASP A 322 -2.42 -6.76 -33.74
C ASP A 322 -2.81 -8.20 -33.40
N PHE A 323 -4.11 -8.50 -33.35
CA PHE A 323 -4.62 -9.81 -32.94
C PHE A 323 -5.32 -10.50 -34.10
N GLN A 324 -4.79 -11.63 -34.54
CA GLN A 324 -5.36 -12.43 -35.62
C GLN A 324 -6.26 -13.54 -35.07
N ALA A 325 -7.24 -13.99 -35.85
CA ALA A 325 -8.01 -15.18 -35.51
C ALA A 325 -7.11 -16.42 -35.53
N SER A 326 -7.36 -17.37 -34.62
CA SER A 326 -6.73 -18.68 -34.65
C SER A 326 -6.98 -19.35 -36.01
N HIS A 327 -5.98 -20.08 -36.54
CA HIS A 327 -6.00 -20.73 -37.86
C HIS A 327 -7.05 -21.87 -38.01
N GLY A 328 -8.06 -21.94 -37.13
CA GLY A 328 -9.12 -22.94 -37.12
C GLY A 328 -10.48 -22.52 -37.69
N ASP A 329 -10.72 -21.23 -37.97
CA ASP A 329 -12.09 -20.73 -38.25
C ASP A 329 -12.40 -20.47 -39.74
N THR A 330 -11.49 -20.81 -40.66
CA THR A 330 -11.69 -20.63 -42.11
C THR A 330 -12.15 -21.89 -42.85
N ALA A 331 -12.68 -22.90 -42.14
CA ALA A 331 -13.08 -24.17 -42.72
C ALA A 331 -14.54 -24.54 -42.46
N THR A 332 -15.50 -23.62 -42.57
CA THR A 332 -16.92 -23.99 -42.79
C THR A 332 -17.68 -22.93 -43.59
N GLU A 333 -17.35 -22.77 -44.86
CA GLU A 333 -18.28 -22.19 -45.84
C GLU A 333 -17.87 -22.68 -47.24
N THR A 334 -18.46 -23.79 -47.68
CA THR A 334 -18.57 -24.16 -49.09
C THR A 334 -19.84 -24.94 -49.32
#